data_AF-A0A962X7Z2-F1
#
_entry.id   AF-A0A962X7Z2-F1
#
_cell.length_a   1.000
_cell.length_b   1.000
_cell.length_c   1.000
_cell.angle_alpha   90.00
_cell.angle_beta   90.00
_cell.angle_gamma   90.00
#
_symmetry.space_group_name_H-M   'P 1'
#
loop_
_entity.id
_entity.type
_entity.pdbx_description
1 polymer ?
#
loop_
_entity_poly.entity_id
_entity_poly.type
_entity_poly.pdbx_seq_one_letter_code
_entity_poly.pdbx_strand_id
1 'polypeptide(L)'
;MKNIEIKNIGPIASVTIPVPEAGGVVVLTGRNGSGKSHALEAVNAATTGKGKPPLKDMAKSGTVSVPGVTITVGRSVRRQGELQVETLEGRLSVADLVDPGLADPIRADATRIKALVGLSGATIDPGDLHGFPENLLDGLNLDDPVSAMAELRKRLNIGANEYEKMAAKDESAANALLESLEDLSESAIDPAQAQERVTAALRAVDALTKQEELAIESDKRNKSARERLALIPVVDVDAAQREAARLEEVTADKKALALKLKAEYEVALTDYKTSVVDKDAAAAAVHAASDQAKLRAELERQISESRIEKPSADEMKAADAELTAAKAEQAKAAQQQAMNQQRAKSDELFSSSQEHAKEAIDLRRKAKQTDEVLSEIVSTLAGCPLTFIEGRLSAQTKRGPTFYSELSMGERWRIALDIAIAAVGKGGLLVIPQEAWEGLDPPNREAIAQQAKSARVVILTAECADSELAAEMV
;
A
#
# COMPACT_ATOMS: atom_id res chain seq x y z
N MET A 1 0.11 -68.71 16.59
CA MET A 1 0.66 -67.85 17.66
C MET A 1 2.15 -67.67 17.42
N LYS A 2 2.60 -66.42 17.24
CA LYS A 2 4.01 -66.08 17.04
C LYS A 2 4.61 -65.66 18.39
N ASN A 3 5.93 -65.79 18.58
CA ASN A 3 6.61 -65.40 19.81
C ASN A 3 7.81 -64.49 19.50
N ILE A 4 8.11 -63.60 20.45
CA ILE A 4 9.38 -62.87 20.51
C ILE A 4 10.27 -63.55 21.55
N GLU A 5 11.52 -63.82 21.19
CA GLU A 5 12.51 -64.42 22.10
C GLU A 5 13.67 -63.45 22.34
N ILE A 6 13.98 -63.18 23.60
CA ILE A 6 15.14 -62.36 23.99
C ILE A 6 16.05 -63.21 24.88
N LYS A 7 17.34 -63.30 24.52
CA LYS A 7 18.35 -64.06 25.28
C LYS A 7 19.63 -63.24 25.46
N ASN A 8 20.15 -63.21 26.68
CA ASN A 8 21.38 -62.52 27.08
C ASN A 8 21.44 -61.02 26.71
N ILE A 9 20.36 -60.28 26.96
CA ILE A 9 20.27 -58.83 26.73
C ILE A 9 20.05 -58.10 28.06
N GLY A 10 20.89 -57.11 28.38
CA GLY A 10 20.89 -56.42 29.67
C GLY A 10 20.84 -57.43 30.84
N PRO A 11 19.97 -57.26 31.84
CA PRO A 11 19.86 -58.23 32.94
C PRO A 11 19.14 -59.54 32.55
N ILE A 12 18.54 -59.62 31.36
CA ILE A 12 17.66 -60.73 30.93
C ILE A 12 18.49 -61.95 30.50
N ALA A 13 18.30 -63.09 31.17
CA ALA A 13 18.87 -64.36 30.72
C ALA A 13 18.11 -64.91 29.51
N SER A 14 16.80 -65.07 29.64
CA SER A 14 15.89 -65.52 28.60
C SER A 14 14.47 -65.06 28.94
N VAL A 15 13.73 -64.53 27.98
CA VAL A 15 12.29 -64.28 28.10
C VAL A 15 11.62 -64.58 26.77
N THR A 16 10.41 -65.16 26.83
CA THR A 16 9.56 -65.42 25.67
C THR A 16 8.29 -64.58 25.82
N ILE A 17 7.99 -63.79 24.80
CA ILE A 17 6.87 -62.85 24.82
C ILE A 17 5.88 -63.29 23.73
N PRO A 18 4.61 -63.59 24.07
CA PRO A 18 3.61 -63.99 23.09
C PRO A 18 3.24 -62.81 22.18
N VAL A 19 2.99 -63.09 20.90
CA VAL A 19 2.41 -62.15 19.93
C VAL A 19 1.05 -62.73 19.47
N PRO A 20 -0.05 -62.34 20.13
CA PRO A 20 -1.37 -62.89 19.85
C PRO A 20 -1.90 -62.42 18.48
N GLU A 21 -2.40 -63.36 17.67
CA GLU A 21 -2.97 -63.05 16.34
C GLU A 21 -4.28 -62.24 16.42
N ALA A 22 -4.95 -62.30 17.57
CA ALA A 22 -6.15 -61.51 17.84
C ALA A 22 -5.84 -60.05 18.24
N GLY A 23 -4.58 -59.66 18.36
CA GLY A 23 -4.18 -58.37 18.96
C GLY A 23 -4.41 -58.32 20.47
N GLY A 24 -4.24 -57.13 21.05
CA GLY A 24 -4.36 -56.87 22.48
C GLY A 24 -3.08 -56.27 23.08
N VAL A 25 -3.02 -56.19 24.40
CA VAL A 25 -1.85 -55.65 25.12
C VAL A 25 -1.08 -56.80 25.77
N VAL A 26 0.22 -56.81 25.60
CA VAL A 26 1.16 -57.71 26.26
C VAL A 26 2.01 -56.88 27.21
N VAL A 27 1.89 -57.16 28.50
CA VAL A 27 2.56 -56.42 29.57
C VAL A 27 3.69 -57.28 30.13
N LEU A 28 4.90 -56.74 30.10
CA LEU A 28 6.04 -57.31 30.79
C LEU A 28 5.98 -56.94 32.28
N THR A 29 5.73 -57.93 33.12
CA THR A 29 5.65 -57.76 34.58
C THR A 29 6.98 -58.10 35.23
N GLY A 30 7.31 -57.41 36.32
CA GLY A 30 8.41 -57.80 37.21
C GLY A 30 9.03 -56.64 37.99
N ARG A 31 9.95 -56.97 38.89
CA ARG A 31 10.60 -55.98 39.79
C ARG A 31 11.45 -54.94 39.03
N ASN A 32 11.76 -53.83 39.71
CA ASN A 32 12.69 -52.84 39.17
C ASN A 32 14.09 -53.47 38.99
N GLY A 33 14.74 -53.17 37.87
CA GLY A 33 16.01 -53.78 37.48
C GLY A 33 15.92 -55.17 36.84
N SER A 34 14.72 -55.75 36.65
CA SER A 34 14.55 -57.06 36.01
C SER A 34 14.82 -57.07 34.49
N GLY A 35 14.90 -55.90 33.86
CA GLY A 35 15.18 -55.74 32.43
C GLY A 35 14.01 -55.33 31.55
N LYS A 36 12.86 -54.93 32.13
CA LYS A 36 11.67 -54.51 31.37
C LYS A 36 11.98 -53.49 30.26
N SER A 37 12.62 -52.37 30.60
CA SER A 37 12.99 -51.34 29.63
C SER A 37 13.96 -51.86 28.56
N HIS A 38 14.93 -52.70 28.94
CA HIS A 38 15.85 -53.34 27.99
C HIS A 38 15.16 -54.34 27.07
N ALA A 39 14.09 -55.01 27.52
CA ALA A 39 13.28 -55.87 26.67
C ALA A 39 12.54 -55.04 25.61
N LEU A 40 11.90 -53.94 26.01
CA LEU A 40 11.19 -53.04 25.09
C LEU A 40 12.16 -52.41 24.07
N GLU A 41 13.32 -51.90 24.52
CA GLU A 41 14.39 -51.39 23.66
C GLU A 41 14.90 -52.45 22.68
N ALA A 42 15.06 -53.69 23.14
CA ALA A 42 15.51 -54.80 22.32
C ALA A 42 14.52 -55.15 21.20
N VAL A 43 13.22 -55.19 21.52
CA VAL A 43 12.17 -55.41 20.51
C VAL A 43 12.13 -54.24 19.52
N ASN A 44 12.21 -53.00 20.01
CA ASN A 44 12.27 -51.82 19.16
C ASN A 44 13.49 -51.79 18.23
N ALA A 45 14.65 -52.20 18.72
CA ALA A 45 15.85 -52.30 17.87
C ALA A 45 15.72 -53.41 16.82
N ALA A 46 15.05 -54.51 17.18
CA ALA A 46 14.76 -55.61 16.27
C ALA A 46 13.79 -55.24 15.15
N THR A 47 12.72 -54.52 15.48
CA THR A 47 11.76 -54.01 14.50
C THR A 47 12.41 -52.95 13.62
N THR A 48 12.85 -51.83 14.19
CA THR A 48 13.34 -50.66 13.44
C THR A 48 14.70 -50.84 12.77
N GLY A 49 15.49 -51.83 13.18
CA GLY A 49 16.87 -52.02 12.74
C GLY A 49 17.84 -50.94 13.25
N LYS A 50 17.39 -50.03 14.12
CA LYS A 50 18.21 -48.96 14.71
C LYS A 50 18.50 -49.26 16.18
N GLY A 51 19.70 -48.89 16.62
CA GLY A 51 20.13 -49.05 18.02
C GLY A 51 20.87 -50.36 18.30
N LYS A 52 21.47 -50.42 19.49
CA LYS A 52 22.26 -51.56 19.97
C LYS A 52 21.84 -51.87 21.41
N PRO A 53 20.97 -52.87 21.62
CA PRO A 53 20.61 -53.30 22.97
C PRO A 53 21.86 -53.74 23.75
N PRO A 54 21.94 -53.48 25.06
CA PRO A 54 23.09 -53.87 25.86
C PRO A 54 23.18 -55.39 25.99
N LEU A 55 24.40 -55.93 26.05
CA LEU A 55 24.61 -57.35 26.34
C LEU A 55 24.47 -57.62 27.82
N LYS A 56 24.07 -58.84 28.16
CA LYS A 56 24.14 -59.31 29.54
C LYS A 56 25.58 -59.39 30.02
N ASP A 57 25.77 -59.08 31.31
CA ASP A 57 27.07 -59.14 31.95
C ASP A 57 27.71 -60.52 31.72
N MET A 58 28.97 -60.49 31.30
CA MET A 58 29.78 -61.68 30.97
C MET A 58 29.29 -62.52 29.78
N ALA A 59 28.22 -62.11 29.08
CA ALA A 59 27.77 -62.80 27.87
C ALA A 59 28.61 -62.40 26.64
N LYS A 60 29.03 -63.39 25.84
CA LYS A 60 29.78 -63.16 24.60
C LYS A 60 28.89 -62.67 23.44
N SER A 61 27.61 -63.01 23.48
CA SER A 61 26.60 -62.65 22.48
C SER A 61 25.19 -62.73 23.08
N GLY A 62 24.28 -61.92 22.53
CA GLY A 62 22.86 -61.94 22.83
C GLY A 62 22.03 -61.99 21.56
N THR A 63 20.79 -62.44 21.67
CA THR A 63 19.89 -62.61 20.52
C THR A 63 18.50 -62.07 20.83
N VAL A 64 17.92 -61.38 19.86
CA VAL A 64 16.53 -60.93 19.88
C VAL A 64 15.88 -61.45 18.61
N SER A 65 14.85 -62.29 18.75
CA SER A 65 14.08 -62.83 17.64
C SER A 65 12.67 -62.27 17.71
N VAL A 66 12.29 -61.48 16.71
CA VAL A 66 10.93 -60.97 16.48
C VAL A 66 10.38 -61.70 15.25
N PRO A 67 9.06 -61.84 15.04
CA PRO A 67 8.56 -62.58 13.90
C PRO A 67 9.13 -62.09 12.55
N GLY A 68 9.93 -62.93 11.91
CA GLY A 68 10.60 -62.65 10.64
C GLY A 68 12.02 -62.09 10.73
N VAL A 69 12.42 -61.50 11.86
CA VAL A 69 13.73 -60.85 12.02
C VAL A 69 14.45 -61.37 13.27
N THR A 70 15.72 -61.71 13.10
CA THR A 70 16.61 -62.02 14.22
C THR A 70 17.77 -61.03 14.25
N ILE A 71 17.97 -60.39 15.39
CA ILE A 71 19.15 -59.57 15.68
C ILE A 71 20.09 -60.34 16.61
N THR A 72 21.35 -60.45 16.20
CA THR A 72 22.44 -60.93 17.04
C THR A 72 23.28 -59.74 17.50
N VAL A 73 23.38 -59.57 18.82
CA VAL A 73 24.18 -58.53 19.47
C VAL A 73 25.51 -59.14 19.91
N GLY A 74 26.61 -58.51 19.52
CA GLY A 74 27.96 -58.84 19.95
C GLY A 74 28.83 -57.57 19.95
N ARG A 75 30.05 -57.66 19.41
CA ARG A 75 30.85 -56.46 19.10
C ARG A 75 30.09 -55.55 18.12
N SER A 76 29.55 -56.13 17.06
CA SER A 76 28.63 -55.50 16.10
C SER A 76 27.21 -56.04 16.27
N VAL A 77 26.21 -55.28 15.83
CA VAL A 77 24.82 -55.75 15.71
C VAL A 77 24.61 -56.28 14.29
N ARG A 78 24.09 -57.50 14.16
CA ARG A 78 23.75 -58.09 12.86
C ARG A 78 22.26 -58.40 12.83
N ARG A 79 21.54 -57.84 11.86
CA ARG A 79 20.12 -58.10 11.59
C ARG A 79 20.01 -59.06 10.40
N GLN A 80 19.18 -60.10 10.53
CA GLN A 80 18.90 -61.08 9.47
C GLN A 80 17.38 -61.29 9.36
N GLY A 81 16.90 -61.50 8.14
CA GLY A 81 15.49 -61.76 7.84
C GLY A 81 14.69 -60.52 7.41
N GLU A 82 13.42 -60.75 7.07
CA GLU A 82 12.43 -59.74 6.67
C GLU A 82 11.30 -59.71 7.70
N LEU A 83 10.89 -58.51 8.12
CA LEU A 83 9.90 -58.33 9.19
C LEU A 83 8.53 -58.85 8.75
N GLN A 84 7.93 -59.75 9.54
CA GLN A 84 6.62 -60.36 9.24
C GLN A 84 5.46 -59.72 10.03
N VAL A 85 5.70 -58.53 10.61
CA VAL A 85 4.72 -57.73 11.35
C VAL A 85 4.80 -56.29 10.84
N GLU A 86 3.66 -55.63 10.69
CA GLU A 86 3.64 -54.22 10.34
C GLU A 86 4.08 -53.39 11.56
N THR A 87 4.96 -52.41 11.35
CA THR A 87 5.43 -51.53 12.42
C THR A 87 5.57 -50.11 11.88
N LEU A 88 5.62 -49.12 12.77
CA LEU A 88 5.89 -47.73 12.41
C LEU A 88 7.40 -47.56 12.13
N GLU A 89 7.93 -48.19 11.08
CA GLU A 89 9.33 -48.02 10.68
C GLU A 89 9.56 -46.62 10.09
N GLY A 90 10.59 -45.91 10.57
CA GLY A 90 11.08 -44.65 9.98
C GLY A 90 10.25 -43.39 10.24
N ARG A 91 9.04 -43.51 10.80
CA ARG A 91 8.16 -42.39 11.18
C ARG A 91 8.50 -41.94 12.61
N LEU A 92 8.44 -40.64 12.87
CA LEU A 92 8.63 -40.04 14.21
C LEU A 92 7.83 -40.81 15.27
N SER A 93 8.39 -40.97 16.47
CA SER A 93 7.88 -41.93 17.45
C SER A 93 6.60 -41.42 18.12
N VAL A 94 5.71 -42.34 18.53
CA VAL A 94 4.51 -42.03 19.33
C VAL A 94 4.90 -41.29 20.63
N ALA A 95 6.11 -41.53 21.15
CA ALA A 95 6.64 -40.80 22.29
C ALA A 95 6.90 -39.32 21.98
N ASP A 96 7.42 -39.00 20.78
CA ASP A 96 7.66 -37.61 20.35
C ASP A 96 6.34 -36.81 20.20
N LEU A 97 5.24 -37.49 19.88
CA LEU A 97 3.90 -36.90 19.87
C LEU A 97 3.46 -36.51 21.28
N VAL A 98 3.78 -37.31 22.31
CA VAL A 98 3.37 -37.04 23.70
C VAL A 98 4.30 -36.03 24.36
N ASP A 99 5.59 -36.36 24.43
CA ASP A 99 6.62 -35.54 25.05
C ASP A 99 7.92 -35.59 24.23
N PRO A 100 8.15 -34.58 23.37
CA PRO A 100 9.39 -34.47 22.61
C PRO A 100 10.59 -34.02 23.47
N GLY A 101 10.43 -33.81 24.78
CA GLY A 101 11.51 -33.40 25.68
C GLY A 101 11.99 -31.95 25.48
N LEU A 102 11.17 -31.12 24.82
CA LEU A 102 11.48 -29.72 24.54
C LEU A 102 10.75 -28.79 25.53
N ALA A 103 11.50 -27.89 26.16
CA ALA A 103 10.95 -26.95 27.15
C ALA A 103 10.09 -25.83 26.52
N ASP A 104 10.41 -25.42 25.30
CA ASP A 104 9.64 -24.41 24.56
C ASP A 104 8.36 -25.04 23.99
N PRO A 105 7.16 -24.62 24.43
CA PRO A 105 5.90 -25.20 23.99
C PRO A 105 5.69 -25.14 22.48
N ILE A 106 6.13 -24.08 21.80
CA ILE A 106 5.92 -23.90 20.36
C ILE A 106 6.78 -24.89 19.58
N ARG A 107 8.06 -25.01 19.94
CA ARG A 107 8.97 -25.98 19.32
C ARG A 107 8.60 -27.42 19.64
N ALA A 108 8.08 -27.67 20.84
CA ALA A 108 7.53 -28.95 21.22
C ALA A 108 6.32 -29.30 20.33
N ASP A 109 5.35 -28.39 20.20
CA ASP A 109 4.18 -28.60 19.34
C ASP A 109 4.58 -28.79 17.87
N ALA A 110 5.53 -28.03 17.33
CA ALA A 110 6.05 -28.26 15.98
C ALA A 110 6.62 -29.69 15.79
N THR A 111 7.30 -30.22 16.81
CA THR A 111 7.83 -31.60 16.80
C THR A 111 6.70 -32.63 16.87
N ARG A 112 5.70 -32.39 17.71
CA ARG A 112 4.48 -33.22 17.81
C ARG A 112 3.70 -33.25 16.50
N ILE A 113 3.58 -32.10 15.84
CA ILE A 113 2.91 -31.97 14.55
C ILE A 113 3.68 -32.75 13.49
N LYS A 114 5.01 -32.62 13.44
CA LYS A 114 5.84 -33.44 12.54
C LYS A 114 5.66 -34.93 12.82
N ALA A 115 5.54 -35.32 14.09
CA ALA A 115 5.27 -36.71 14.46
C ALA A 115 3.92 -37.17 13.91
N LEU A 116 2.89 -36.35 14.06
CA LEU A 116 1.54 -36.65 13.60
C LEU A 116 1.43 -36.73 12.07
N VAL A 117 2.03 -35.78 11.34
CA VAL A 117 2.11 -35.81 9.87
C VAL A 117 2.93 -37.02 9.40
N GLY A 118 4.03 -37.34 10.09
CA GLY A 118 4.82 -38.54 9.81
C GLY A 118 4.01 -39.82 9.98
N LEU A 119 3.11 -39.88 10.97
CA LEU A 119 2.22 -41.02 11.19
C LEU A 119 1.14 -41.15 10.11
N SER A 120 0.63 -40.03 9.57
CA SER A 120 -0.36 -40.06 8.46
C SER A 120 0.25 -40.56 7.16
N GLY A 121 1.54 -40.29 6.93
CA GLY A 121 2.20 -40.61 5.67
C GLY A 121 1.67 -39.80 4.48
N ALA A 122 0.87 -38.77 4.75
CA ALA A 122 0.35 -37.87 3.74
C ALA A 122 1.46 -36.94 3.23
N THR A 123 1.46 -36.70 1.93
CA THR A 123 2.34 -35.74 1.24
C THR A 123 1.52 -34.51 0.85
N ILE A 124 2.16 -33.35 0.77
CA ILE A 124 1.57 -32.15 0.16
C ILE A 124 2.14 -32.01 -1.25
N ASP A 125 1.26 -31.86 -2.23
CA ASP A 125 1.62 -31.48 -3.60
C ASP A 125 1.35 -29.98 -3.84
N PRO A 126 2.01 -29.35 -4.84
CA PRO A 126 1.77 -27.93 -5.16
C PRO A 126 0.30 -27.59 -5.45
N GLY A 127 -0.47 -28.55 -5.97
CA GLY A 127 -1.91 -28.38 -6.23
C GLY A 127 -2.77 -28.21 -4.97
N ASP A 128 -2.31 -28.74 -3.83
CA ASP A 128 -2.99 -28.61 -2.54
C ASP A 128 -2.88 -27.18 -2.00
N LEU A 129 -1.96 -26.38 -2.54
CA LEU A 129 -1.73 -24.98 -2.16
C LEU A 129 -2.47 -23.98 -3.08
N HIS A 130 -3.51 -24.45 -3.78
CA HIS A 130 -4.35 -23.57 -4.58
C HIS A 130 -5.01 -22.48 -3.71
N GLY A 131 -5.02 -21.24 -4.21
CA GLY A 131 -5.55 -20.07 -3.47
C GLY A 131 -4.50 -19.26 -2.70
N PHE A 132 -3.31 -19.82 -2.47
CA PHE A 132 -2.17 -19.06 -1.99
C PHE A 132 -1.48 -18.27 -3.13
N PRO A 133 -0.84 -17.13 -2.85
CA PRO A 133 -0.12 -16.36 -3.87
C PRO A 133 1.06 -17.16 -4.42
N GLU A 134 1.09 -17.40 -5.74
CA GLU A 134 2.10 -18.25 -6.40
C GLU A 134 3.54 -17.78 -6.13
N ASN A 135 3.74 -16.47 -6.09
CA ASN A 135 5.05 -15.85 -5.81
C ASN A 135 5.59 -16.19 -4.40
N LEU A 136 4.74 -16.65 -3.48
CA LEU A 136 5.15 -17.03 -2.13
C LEU A 136 5.37 -18.54 -1.97
N LEU A 137 5.01 -19.34 -2.97
CA LEU A 137 5.15 -20.80 -2.96
C LEU A 137 6.55 -21.28 -3.36
N ASP A 138 7.32 -20.43 -4.03
CA ASP A 138 8.64 -20.80 -4.55
C ASP A 138 9.64 -21.17 -3.43
N GLY A 139 10.37 -22.27 -3.63
CA GLY A 139 11.37 -22.77 -2.69
C GLY A 139 10.84 -23.34 -1.37
N LEU A 140 9.54 -23.62 -1.25
CA LEU A 140 9.00 -24.35 -0.09
C LEU A 140 9.42 -25.83 -0.12
N ASN A 141 9.83 -26.36 1.03
CA ASN A 141 10.17 -27.77 1.17
C ASN A 141 8.90 -28.62 1.43
N LEU A 142 8.21 -29.05 0.38
CA LEU A 142 6.96 -29.81 0.50
C LEU A 142 7.14 -31.22 1.08
N ASP A 143 8.37 -31.75 1.09
CA ASP A 143 8.72 -33.01 1.78
C ASP A 143 8.59 -32.88 3.32
N ASP A 144 8.58 -31.64 3.84
CA ASP A 144 8.28 -31.32 5.23
C ASP A 144 7.09 -30.35 5.29
N PRO A 145 5.84 -30.86 5.20
CA PRO A 145 4.61 -30.09 5.22
C PRO A 145 4.54 -29.03 6.33
N VAL A 146 5.04 -29.38 7.52
CA VAL A 146 5.00 -28.53 8.71
C VAL A 146 5.93 -27.33 8.54
N SER A 147 7.16 -27.58 8.10
CA SER A 147 8.12 -26.51 7.82
C SER A 147 7.70 -25.66 6.61
N ALA A 148 7.11 -26.26 5.58
CA ALA A 148 6.56 -25.53 4.44
C ALA A 148 5.45 -24.56 4.86
N MET A 149 4.45 -25.04 5.61
CA MET A 149 3.33 -24.19 6.05
C MET A 149 3.76 -23.12 7.04
N ALA A 150 4.72 -23.41 7.93
CA ALA A 150 5.27 -22.41 8.83
C ALA A 150 6.00 -21.28 8.07
N GLU A 151 6.79 -21.63 7.05
CA GLU A 151 7.49 -20.64 6.21
C GLU A 151 6.52 -19.85 5.34
N LEU A 152 5.51 -20.51 4.74
CA LEU A 152 4.46 -19.83 3.97
C LEU A 152 3.67 -18.85 4.85
N ARG A 153 3.25 -19.26 6.04
CA ARG A 153 2.58 -18.40 7.03
C ARG A 153 3.43 -17.20 7.41
N LYS A 154 4.74 -17.40 7.58
CA LYS A 154 5.68 -16.30 7.87
C LYS A 154 5.74 -15.30 6.70
N ARG A 155 5.88 -15.78 5.47
CA ARG A 155 5.90 -14.92 4.25
C ARG A 155 4.60 -14.12 4.10
N LEU A 156 3.45 -14.76 4.30
CA LEU A 156 2.14 -14.10 4.27
C LEU A 156 2.01 -13.02 5.34
N ASN A 157 2.46 -13.29 6.56
CA ASN A 157 2.44 -12.30 7.64
C ASN A 157 3.40 -11.14 7.38
N ILE A 158 4.56 -11.37 6.75
CA ILE A 158 5.48 -10.31 6.33
C ILE A 158 4.78 -9.40 5.31
N GLY A 159 4.19 -9.99 4.26
CA GLY A 159 3.44 -9.22 3.25
C GLY A 159 2.27 -8.44 3.86
N ALA A 160 1.50 -9.06 4.77
CA ALA A 160 0.42 -8.38 5.48
C ALA A 160 0.93 -7.16 6.28
N ASN A 161 2.04 -7.32 7.01
CA ASN A 161 2.65 -6.21 7.76
C ASN A 161 3.15 -5.08 6.83
N GLU A 162 3.61 -5.40 5.62
CA GLU A 162 4.02 -4.39 4.64
C GLU A 162 2.83 -3.59 4.12
N TYR A 163 1.74 -4.26 3.77
CA TYR A 163 0.50 -3.59 3.38
C TYR A 163 -0.13 -2.79 4.53
N GLU A 164 -0.09 -3.27 5.77
CA GLU A 164 -0.52 -2.51 6.96
C GLU A 164 0.27 -1.20 7.11
N LYS A 165 1.60 -1.24 6.86
CA LYS A 165 2.44 -0.03 6.88
C LYS A 165 2.10 0.93 5.74
N MET A 166 1.84 0.41 4.54
CA MET A 166 1.44 1.24 3.39
C MET A 166 0.07 1.89 3.64
N ALA A 167 -0.90 1.13 4.14
CA ALA A 167 -2.22 1.63 4.50
C ALA A 167 -2.15 2.75 5.54
N ALA A 168 -1.40 2.54 6.64
CA ALA A 168 -1.22 3.53 7.70
C ALA A 168 -0.49 4.79 7.19
N LYS A 169 0.50 4.62 6.32
CA LYS A 169 1.22 5.74 5.69
C LYS A 169 0.26 6.58 4.83
N ASP A 170 -0.51 5.96 3.95
CA ASP A 170 -1.41 6.66 3.05
C ASP A 170 -2.57 7.31 3.82
N GLU A 171 -3.12 6.64 4.84
CA GLU A 171 -4.14 7.20 5.74
C GLU A 171 -3.61 8.43 6.48
N SER A 172 -2.39 8.35 7.04
CA SER A 172 -1.78 9.49 7.72
C SER A 172 -1.52 10.66 6.76
N ALA A 173 -1.15 10.39 5.51
CA ALA A 173 -0.92 11.41 4.49
C ALA A 173 -2.24 12.05 4.03
N ALA A 174 -3.32 11.25 3.88
CA ALA A 174 -4.65 11.75 3.57
C ALA A 174 -5.18 12.67 4.69
N ASN A 175 -5.06 12.23 5.94
CA ASN A 175 -5.48 13.00 7.11
C ASN A 175 -4.68 14.30 7.26
N ALA A 176 -3.37 14.27 7.06
CA ALA A 176 -2.54 15.48 7.10
C ALA A 176 -2.93 16.50 6.02
N LEU A 177 -3.34 16.03 4.83
CA LEU A 177 -3.90 16.91 3.80
C LEU A 177 -5.25 17.50 4.23
N LEU A 178 -6.14 16.72 4.84
CA LEU A 178 -7.45 17.22 5.32
C LEU A 178 -7.31 18.22 6.47
N GLU A 179 -6.43 17.96 7.43
CA GLU A 179 -6.15 18.86 8.56
C GLU A 179 -5.60 20.20 8.06
N SER A 180 -4.81 20.20 6.99
CA SER A 180 -4.33 21.43 6.35
C SER A 180 -5.41 22.27 5.65
N LEU A 181 -6.62 21.72 5.48
CA LEU A 181 -7.75 22.34 4.76
C LEU A 181 -8.84 22.92 5.68
N GLU A 182 -8.74 22.78 7.00
CA GLU A 182 -9.85 22.99 7.96
C GLU A 182 -10.33 24.45 8.11
N ASP A 183 -9.70 25.43 7.45
CA ASP A 183 -9.85 26.86 7.81
C ASP A 183 -10.63 27.77 6.83
N LEU A 184 -11.26 27.26 5.75
CA LEU A 184 -11.76 28.16 4.67
C LEU A 184 -13.13 27.82 4.05
N SER A 185 -13.91 28.88 3.81
CA SER A 185 -15.32 28.86 3.40
C SER A 185 -15.59 28.33 1.98
N GLU A 186 -16.71 27.62 1.83
CA GLU A 186 -17.18 26.84 0.66
C GLU A 186 -17.67 27.60 -0.59
N SER A 187 -17.61 28.95 -0.66
CA SER A 187 -18.17 29.63 -1.83
C SER A 187 -17.31 29.35 -3.08
N ALA A 188 -17.82 28.53 -4.00
CA ALA A 188 -17.14 28.17 -5.24
C ALA A 188 -16.99 29.40 -6.16
N ILE A 189 -15.76 29.84 -6.37
CA ILE A 189 -15.43 30.90 -7.32
C ILE A 189 -14.98 30.24 -8.62
N ASP A 190 -15.59 30.60 -9.75
CA ASP A 190 -15.18 30.14 -11.07
C ASP A 190 -13.87 30.85 -11.47
N PRO A 191 -12.75 30.12 -11.63
CA PRO A 191 -11.45 30.70 -11.97
C PRO A 191 -11.44 31.37 -13.35
N ALA A 192 -12.24 30.88 -14.30
CA ALA A 192 -12.34 31.50 -15.63
C ALA A 192 -13.05 32.85 -15.54
N GLN A 193 -14.14 32.93 -14.78
CA GLN A 193 -14.86 34.18 -14.55
C GLN A 193 -14.02 35.19 -13.77
N ALA A 194 -13.27 34.75 -12.76
CA ALA A 194 -12.37 35.62 -12.01
C ALA A 194 -11.24 36.19 -12.89
N GLN A 195 -10.65 35.37 -13.77
CA GLN A 195 -9.64 35.81 -14.74
C GLN A 195 -10.22 36.80 -15.77
N GLU A 196 -11.42 36.54 -16.26
CA GLU A 196 -12.11 37.41 -17.20
C GLU A 196 -12.44 38.77 -16.57
N ARG A 197 -12.88 38.77 -15.30
CA ARG A 197 -13.14 40.00 -14.52
C ARG A 197 -11.87 40.84 -14.35
N VAL A 198 -10.73 40.24 -14.03
CA VAL A 198 -9.43 40.95 -13.98
C VAL A 198 -9.08 41.55 -15.34
N THR A 199 -9.27 40.79 -16.40
CA THR A 199 -8.98 41.25 -17.77
C THR A 199 -9.86 42.43 -18.18
N ALA A 200 -11.15 42.38 -17.82
CA ALA A 200 -12.09 43.48 -18.06
C ALA A 200 -11.75 44.73 -17.24
N ALA A 201 -11.43 44.58 -15.95
CA ALA A 201 -11.03 45.69 -15.09
C ALA A 201 -9.73 46.34 -15.57
N LEU A 202 -8.74 45.54 -16.02
CA LEU A 202 -7.49 46.07 -16.57
C LEU A 202 -7.73 46.90 -17.84
N ARG A 203 -8.57 46.39 -18.76
CA ARG A 203 -8.96 47.13 -19.97
C ARG A 203 -9.67 48.44 -19.65
N ALA A 204 -10.50 48.47 -18.60
CA ALA A 204 -11.18 49.69 -18.16
C ALA A 204 -10.19 50.73 -17.61
N VAL A 205 -9.23 50.31 -16.77
CA VAL A 205 -8.15 51.18 -16.28
C VAL A 205 -7.30 51.70 -17.43
N ASP A 206 -6.88 50.84 -18.36
CA ASP A 206 -6.07 51.22 -19.53
C ASP A 206 -6.82 52.22 -20.43
N ALA A 207 -8.12 52.00 -20.66
CA ALA A 207 -8.96 52.90 -21.47
C ALA A 207 -9.09 54.29 -20.83
N LEU A 208 -9.35 54.36 -19.52
CA LEU A 208 -9.46 55.63 -18.80
C LEU A 208 -8.12 56.36 -18.72
N THR A 209 -7.03 55.63 -18.47
CA THR A 209 -5.67 56.20 -18.47
C THR A 209 -5.33 56.80 -19.83
N LYS A 210 -5.59 56.07 -20.91
CA LYS A 210 -5.39 56.55 -22.28
C LYS A 210 -6.29 57.74 -22.62
N GLN A 211 -7.53 57.75 -22.13
CA GLN A 211 -8.42 58.91 -22.30
C GLN A 211 -7.89 60.13 -21.54
N GLU A 212 -7.35 59.96 -20.34
CA GLU A 212 -6.70 61.05 -19.59
C GLU A 212 -5.47 61.59 -20.34
N GLU A 213 -4.60 60.72 -20.87
CA GLU A 213 -3.45 61.12 -21.68
C GLU A 213 -3.87 61.94 -22.91
N LEU A 214 -4.86 61.45 -23.67
CA LEU A 214 -5.40 62.12 -24.84
C LEU A 214 -6.08 63.45 -24.49
N ALA A 215 -6.79 63.52 -23.36
CA ALA A 215 -7.41 64.75 -22.87
C ALA A 215 -6.34 65.79 -22.47
N ILE A 216 -5.27 65.38 -21.78
CA ILE A 216 -4.14 66.26 -21.42
C ILE A 216 -3.43 66.77 -22.68
N GLU A 217 -3.21 65.91 -23.67
CA GLU A 217 -2.57 66.28 -24.92
C GLU A 217 -3.43 67.23 -25.75
N SER A 218 -4.74 66.96 -25.83
CA SER A 218 -5.74 67.85 -26.43
C SER A 218 -5.77 69.21 -25.73
N ASP A 219 -5.80 69.25 -24.40
CA ASP A 219 -5.79 70.50 -23.63
C ASP A 219 -4.52 71.32 -23.87
N LYS A 220 -3.35 70.67 -23.96
CA LYS A 220 -2.09 71.34 -24.32
C LYS A 220 -2.15 71.95 -25.72
N ARG A 221 -2.65 71.19 -26.70
CA ARG A 221 -2.82 71.68 -28.09
C ARG A 221 -3.83 72.82 -28.16
N ASN A 222 -4.95 72.71 -27.46
CA ASN A 222 -5.99 73.73 -27.40
C ASN A 222 -5.55 74.99 -26.67
N LYS A 223 -4.76 74.86 -25.60
CA LYS A 223 -4.15 76.00 -24.93
C LYS A 223 -3.19 76.75 -25.86
N SER A 224 -2.32 76.03 -26.56
CA SER A 224 -1.42 76.64 -27.56
C SER A 224 -2.17 77.29 -28.72
N ALA A 225 -3.24 76.67 -29.21
CA ALA A 225 -4.10 77.23 -30.26
C ALA A 225 -4.85 78.48 -29.77
N ARG A 226 -5.34 78.49 -28.52
CA ARG A 226 -5.96 79.67 -27.88
C ARG A 226 -4.97 80.82 -27.68
N GLU A 227 -3.74 80.51 -27.26
CA GLU A 227 -2.66 81.51 -27.13
C GLU A 227 -2.30 82.12 -28.49
N ARG A 228 -2.25 81.30 -29.55
CA ARG A 228 -2.05 81.79 -30.93
C ARG A 228 -3.24 82.62 -31.44
N LEU A 229 -4.46 82.20 -31.14
CA LEU A 229 -5.69 82.92 -31.49
C LEU A 229 -5.75 84.31 -30.83
N ALA A 230 -5.29 84.43 -29.58
CA ALA A 230 -5.25 85.70 -28.85
C ALA A 230 -4.26 86.71 -29.44
N LEU A 231 -3.23 86.25 -30.16
CA LEU A 231 -2.25 87.10 -30.85
C LEU A 231 -2.73 87.57 -32.23
N ILE A 232 -3.81 87.00 -32.77
CA ILE A 232 -4.37 87.38 -34.06
C ILE A 232 -5.52 88.39 -33.83
N PRO A 233 -5.36 89.67 -34.21
CA PRO A 233 -6.40 90.68 -34.03
C PRO A 233 -7.68 90.30 -34.79
N VAL A 234 -8.84 90.67 -34.24
CA VAL A 234 -10.11 90.58 -34.98
C VAL A 234 -10.05 91.63 -36.09
N VAL A 235 -9.83 91.21 -37.34
CA VAL A 235 -9.82 92.13 -38.49
C VAL A 235 -11.19 92.11 -39.15
N ASP A 236 -11.81 93.28 -39.27
CA ASP A 236 -13.02 93.49 -40.06
C ASP A 236 -12.63 93.54 -41.55
N VAL A 237 -12.75 92.40 -42.22
CA VAL A 237 -12.37 92.21 -43.63
C VAL A 237 -13.17 93.15 -44.55
N ASP A 238 -14.41 93.49 -44.18
CA ASP A 238 -15.26 94.41 -44.96
C ASP A 238 -14.78 95.86 -44.85
N ALA A 239 -14.12 96.24 -43.74
CA ALA A 239 -13.51 97.56 -43.59
C ALA A 239 -12.22 97.71 -44.43
N ALA A 240 -11.38 96.65 -44.47
CA ALA A 240 -10.15 96.64 -45.26
C ALA A 240 -10.41 96.63 -46.78
N GLN A 241 -11.46 95.93 -47.23
CA GLN A 241 -11.87 95.92 -48.65
C GLN A 241 -12.41 97.28 -49.12
N ARG A 242 -13.08 98.04 -48.25
CA ARG A 242 -13.61 99.39 -48.58
C ARG A 242 -12.51 100.43 -48.81
N GLU A 243 -11.38 100.35 -48.10
CA GLU A 243 -10.26 101.28 -48.27
C GLU A 243 -9.43 100.99 -49.54
N ALA A 244 -9.29 99.70 -49.91
CA ALA A 244 -8.63 99.31 -51.16
C ALA A 244 -9.41 99.77 -52.41
N ALA A 245 -10.74 99.66 -52.39
CA ALA A 245 -11.59 100.15 -53.48
C ALA A 245 -11.55 101.68 -53.64
N ARG A 246 -11.39 102.43 -52.53
CA ARG A 246 -11.30 103.91 -52.54
C ARG A 246 -10.09 104.45 -53.30
N LEU A 247 -8.98 103.70 -53.32
CA LEU A 247 -7.71 104.12 -53.95
C LEU A 247 -7.57 103.66 -55.41
N GLU A 248 -8.44 102.77 -55.87
CA GLU A 248 -8.47 102.28 -57.26
C GLU A 248 -9.02 103.34 -58.24
N GLU A 249 -9.96 104.17 -57.76
CA GLU A 249 -10.72 105.14 -58.57
C GLU A 249 -9.93 106.44 -58.90
N VAL A 250 -8.88 106.78 -58.13
CA VAL A 250 -8.07 108.01 -58.31
C VAL A 250 -7.01 107.89 -59.42
N THR A 251 -6.76 106.68 -59.93
CA THR A 251 -5.68 106.40 -60.90
C THR A 251 -6.14 106.33 -62.37
N ALA A 252 -7.44 106.30 -62.64
CA ALA A 252 -7.98 106.19 -64.00
C ALA A 252 -8.00 107.52 -64.78
N ASP A 253 -8.19 108.66 -64.11
CA ASP A 253 -8.49 109.94 -64.78
C ASP A 253 -7.28 110.81 -65.15
N LYS A 254 -6.06 110.47 -64.73
CA LYS A 254 -4.85 111.29 -65.00
C LYS A 254 -3.97 110.77 -66.15
N LYS A 255 -4.40 109.73 -66.86
CA LYS A 255 -3.69 109.10 -67.98
C LYS A 255 -3.77 109.87 -69.31
N ALA A 256 -4.76 110.75 -69.48
CA ALA A 256 -5.06 111.36 -70.78
C ALA A 256 -4.25 112.65 -71.12
N LEU A 257 -3.58 113.28 -70.15
CA LEU A 257 -2.91 114.58 -70.34
C LEU A 257 -1.37 114.48 -70.50
N ALA A 258 -0.81 113.28 -70.42
CA ALA A 258 0.64 113.04 -70.29
C ALA A 258 1.44 113.03 -71.62
N LEU A 259 0.80 113.22 -72.78
CA LEU A 259 1.50 113.20 -74.08
C LEU A 259 2.02 114.58 -74.54
N LYS A 260 1.75 115.67 -73.80
CA LYS A 260 1.92 117.01 -74.36
C LYS A 260 3.12 117.84 -73.89
N LEU A 261 3.77 117.59 -72.75
CA LEU A 261 4.92 118.44 -72.35
C LEU A 261 6.04 117.67 -71.65
N LYS A 262 7.00 117.23 -72.47
CA LYS A 262 8.25 116.51 -72.15
C LYS A 262 9.31 117.37 -71.43
N ALA A 263 8.95 118.51 -70.84
CA ALA A 263 9.88 119.44 -70.17
C ALA A 263 9.73 119.48 -68.64
N GLU A 264 8.72 118.81 -68.06
CA GLU A 264 8.45 118.77 -66.61
C GLU A 264 8.72 117.37 -65.99
N TYR A 265 9.49 116.53 -66.68
CA TYR A 265 9.67 115.10 -66.39
C TYR A 265 10.41 114.78 -65.08
N GLU A 266 11.33 115.64 -64.61
CA GLU A 266 12.22 115.29 -63.48
C GLU A 266 11.60 115.53 -62.09
N VAL A 267 10.58 116.37 -61.96
CA VAL A 267 9.90 116.64 -60.67
C VAL A 267 8.74 115.66 -60.40
N ALA A 268 8.10 115.12 -61.45
CA ALA A 268 6.96 114.20 -61.32
C ALA A 268 7.36 112.72 -61.06
N LEU A 269 8.65 112.37 -61.18
CA LEU A 269 9.13 110.99 -60.99
C LEU A 269 9.15 110.56 -59.50
N THR A 270 9.29 111.52 -58.58
CA THR A 270 9.35 111.26 -57.14
C THR A 270 7.97 110.97 -56.54
N ASP A 271 6.91 111.67 -56.96
CA ASP A 271 5.56 111.44 -56.42
C ASP A 271 4.89 110.17 -56.95
N TYR A 272 5.17 109.78 -58.20
CA TYR A 272 4.68 108.52 -58.78
C TYR A 272 5.20 107.29 -58.02
N LYS A 273 6.47 107.32 -57.57
CA LYS A 273 7.07 106.20 -56.83
C LYS A 273 6.41 106.01 -55.46
N THR A 274 6.01 107.09 -54.80
CA THR A 274 5.35 107.04 -53.47
C THR A 274 3.96 106.40 -53.56
N SER A 275 3.15 106.77 -54.57
CA SER A 275 1.79 106.22 -54.72
C SER A 275 1.73 104.75 -55.14
N VAL A 276 2.76 104.23 -55.82
CA VAL A 276 2.86 102.79 -56.13
C VAL A 276 3.17 101.98 -54.88
N VAL A 277 4.04 102.48 -54.00
CA VAL A 277 4.37 101.85 -52.71
C VAL A 277 3.14 101.79 -51.80
N ASP A 278 2.32 102.85 -51.76
CA ASP A 278 1.09 102.88 -50.96
C ASP A 278 0.03 101.88 -51.46
N LYS A 279 -0.10 101.71 -52.78
CA LYS A 279 -0.98 100.70 -53.39
C LYS A 279 -0.54 99.28 -53.03
N ASP A 280 0.74 98.99 -53.20
CA ASP A 280 1.28 97.65 -52.94
C ASP A 280 1.20 97.32 -51.43
N ALA A 281 1.36 98.32 -50.55
CA ALA A 281 1.18 98.17 -49.12
C ALA A 281 -0.29 97.87 -48.74
N ALA A 282 -1.26 98.54 -49.37
CA ALA A 282 -2.69 98.30 -49.12
C ALA A 282 -3.16 96.93 -49.64
N ALA A 283 -2.72 96.52 -50.83
CA ALA A 283 -3.01 95.19 -51.37
C ALA A 283 -2.38 94.07 -50.53
N ALA A 284 -1.14 94.26 -50.06
CA ALA A 284 -0.49 93.35 -49.13
C ALA A 284 -1.23 93.26 -47.79
N ALA A 285 -1.81 94.36 -47.29
CA ALA A 285 -2.61 94.37 -46.07
C ALA A 285 -3.93 93.57 -46.21
N VAL A 286 -4.59 93.61 -47.38
CA VAL A 286 -5.80 92.81 -47.65
C VAL A 286 -5.48 91.32 -47.72
N HIS A 287 -4.40 90.94 -48.40
CA HIS A 287 -3.95 89.54 -48.42
C HIS A 287 -3.57 89.05 -47.02
N ALA A 288 -2.81 89.85 -46.26
CA ALA A 288 -2.46 89.53 -44.87
C ALA A 288 -3.70 89.40 -43.96
N ALA A 289 -4.70 90.27 -44.11
CA ALA A 289 -5.95 90.22 -43.35
C ALA A 289 -6.79 88.96 -43.70
N SER A 290 -6.86 88.60 -44.98
CA SER A 290 -7.57 87.39 -45.43
C SER A 290 -6.90 86.12 -44.91
N ASP A 291 -5.57 86.06 -44.96
CA ASP A 291 -4.80 84.90 -44.46
C ASP A 291 -4.90 84.78 -42.94
N GLN A 292 -4.91 85.90 -42.21
CA GLN A 292 -5.16 85.93 -40.76
C GLN A 292 -6.57 85.46 -40.40
N ALA A 293 -7.60 85.87 -41.14
CA ALA A 293 -8.98 85.44 -40.92
C ALA A 293 -9.16 83.93 -41.17
N LYS A 294 -8.53 83.39 -42.23
CA LYS A 294 -8.53 81.94 -42.52
C LYS A 294 -7.82 81.14 -41.43
N LEU A 295 -6.64 81.60 -40.99
CA LEU A 295 -5.87 80.95 -39.93
C LEU A 295 -6.65 80.93 -38.61
N ARG A 296 -7.33 82.04 -38.28
CA ARG A 296 -8.21 82.15 -37.13
C ARG A 296 -9.38 81.17 -37.18
N ALA A 297 -10.11 81.12 -38.29
CA ALA A 297 -11.24 80.21 -38.47
C ALA A 297 -10.80 78.73 -38.36
N GLU A 298 -9.63 78.38 -38.91
CA GLU A 298 -9.08 77.04 -38.81
C GLU A 298 -8.65 76.69 -37.36
N LEU A 299 -8.05 77.62 -36.63
CA LEU A 299 -7.71 77.41 -35.21
C LEU A 299 -8.96 77.31 -34.32
N GLU A 300 -9.99 78.11 -34.57
CA GLU A 300 -11.27 78.02 -33.86
C GLU A 300 -11.97 76.67 -34.12
N ARG A 301 -11.94 76.19 -35.37
CA ARG A 301 -12.45 74.86 -35.75
C ARG A 301 -11.67 73.74 -35.08
N GLN A 302 -10.33 73.78 -35.11
CA GLN A 302 -9.47 72.81 -34.44
C GLN A 302 -9.70 72.76 -32.92
N ILE A 303 -9.98 73.89 -32.27
CA ILE A 303 -10.27 73.92 -30.83
C ILE A 303 -11.61 73.23 -30.51
N SER A 304 -12.60 73.37 -31.40
CA SER A 304 -13.93 72.78 -31.21
C SER A 304 -13.97 71.27 -31.49
N GLU A 305 -13.28 70.81 -32.56
CA GLU A 305 -13.29 69.41 -33.01
C GLU A 305 -12.37 68.51 -32.17
N SER A 306 -11.36 69.06 -31.50
CA SER A 306 -10.33 68.27 -30.79
C SER A 306 -10.59 68.07 -29.30
N ARG A 307 -11.69 68.61 -28.75
CA ARG A 307 -11.96 68.56 -27.30
C ARG A 307 -12.33 67.15 -26.85
N ILE A 308 -11.45 66.56 -26.03
CA ILE A 308 -11.69 65.28 -25.37
C ILE A 308 -12.00 65.55 -23.89
N GLU A 309 -13.11 65.02 -23.38
CA GLU A 309 -13.45 65.17 -21.97
C GLU A 309 -12.53 64.32 -21.09
N LYS A 310 -11.96 64.97 -20.07
CA LYS A 310 -11.08 64.33 -19.11
C LYS A 310 -11.90 63.40 -18.19
N PRO A 311 -11.48 62.14 -17.95
CA PRO A 311 -12.11 61.27 -16.96
C PRO A 311 -12.17 61.93 -15.59
N SER A 312 -13.26 61.68 -14.86
CA SER A 312 -13.40 62.17 -13.49
C SER A 312 -12.50 61.38 -12.51
N ALA A 313 -12.12 62.03 -11.42
CA ALA A 313 -11.34 61.38 -10.37
C ALA A 313 -12.09 60.19 -9.71
N ASP A 314 -13.43 60.23 -9.72
CA ASP A 314 -14.27 59.17 -9.18
C ASP A 314 -14.34 57.96 -10.12
N GLU A 315 -14.33 58.17 -11.44
CA GLU A 315 -14.26 57.09 -12.44
C GLU A 315 -12.91 56.35 -12.37
N MET A 316 -11.80 57.09 -12.24
CA MET A 316 -10.47 56.49 -12.07
C MET A 316 -10.39 55.67 -10.78
N LYS A 317 -10.87 56.22 -9.65
CA LYS A 317 -10.92 55.50 -8.37
C LYS A 317 -11.80 54.27 -8.41
N ALA A 318 -12.95 54.34 -9.07
CA ALA A 318 -13.87 53.20 -9.21
C ALA A 318 -13.24 52.08 -10.03
N ALA A 319 -12.55 52.41 -11.13
CA ALA A 319 -11.85 51.43 -11.96
C ALA A 319 -10.68 50.76 -11.23
N ASP A 320 -9.89 51.52 -10.48
CA ASP A 320 -8.80 50.98 -9.64
C ASP A 320 -9.33 50.10 -8.49
N ALA A 321 -10.43 50.52 -7.86
CA ALA A 321 -11.09 49.73 -6.81
C ALA A 321 -11.63 48.40 -7.36
N GLU A 322 -12.23 48.42 -8.56
CA GLU A 322 -12.71 47.21 -9.23
C GLU A 322 -11.57 46.28 -9.64
N LEU A 323 -10.45 46.82 -10.16
CA LEU A 323 -9.26 46.02 -10.45
C LEU A 323 -8.69 45.36 -9.19
N THR A 324 -8.69 46.07 -8.06
CA THR A 324 -8.24 45.54 -6.76
C THR A 324 -9.18 44.42 -6.28
N ALA A 325 -10.49 44.62 -6.37
CA ALA A 325 -11.49 43.61 -6.01
C ALA A 325 -11.39 42.36 -6.90
N ALA A 326 -11.24 42.54 -8.22
CA ALA A 326 -11.09 41.45 -9.18
C ALA A 326 -9.80 40.63 -8.92
N LYS A 327 -8.67 41.29 -8.62
CA LYS A 327 -7.43 40.60 -8.25
C LYS A 327 -7.58 39.81 -6.93
N ALA A 328 -8.29 40.35 -5.94
CA ALA A 328 -8.54 39.65 -4.69
C ALA A 328 -9.43 38.41 -4.89
N GLU A 329 -10.43 38.48 -5.77
CA GLU A 329 -11.27 37.34 -6.15
C GLU A 329 -10.48 36.27 -6.92
N GLN A 330 -9.62 36.66 -7.86
CA GLN A 330 -8.73 35.75 -8.58
C GLN A 330 -7.79 35.00 -7.62
N ALA A 331 -7.24 35.69 -6.62
CA ALA A 331 -6.40 35.07 -5.60
C ALA A 331 -7.18 34.01 -4.77
N LYS A 332 -8.44 34.31 -4.40
CA LYS A 332 -9.32 33.35 -3.72
C LYS A 332 -9.66 32.16 -4.62
N ALA A 333 -9.94 32.38 -5.90
CA ALA A 333 -10.21 31.30 -6.86
C ALA A 333 -9.00 30.35 -7.01
N ALA A 334 -7.78 30.91 -7.12
CA ALA A 334 -6.55 30.13 -7.18
C ALA A 334 -6.32 29.31 -5.89
N GLN A 335 -6.57 29.91 -4.73
CA GLN A 335 -6.50 29.21 -3.44
C GLN A 335 -7.51 28.05 -3.38
N GLN A 336 -8.74 28.26 -3.85
CA GLN A 336 -9.77 27.22 -3.87
C GLN A 336 -9.46 26.08 -4.84
N GLN A 337 -8.88 26.38 -6.01
CA GLN A 337 -8.39 25.34 -6.92
C GLN A 337 -7.29 24.48 -6.28
N ALA A 338 -6.33 25.11 -5.61
CA ALA A 338 -5.27 24.40 -4.89
C ALA A 338 -5.84 23.50 -3.78
N MET A 339 -6.84 23.98 -3.03
CA MET A 339 -7.54 23.17 -2.02
C MET A 339 -8.29 21.99 -2.63
N ASN A 340 -9.01 22.20 -3.75
CA ASN A 340 -9.72 21.12 -4.43
C ASN A 340 -8.75 20.04 -4.95
N GLN A 341 -7.57 20.44 -5.45
CA GLN A 341 -6.52 19.50 -5.84
C GLN A 341 -5.96 18.73 -4.63
N GLN A 342 -5.76 19.39 -3.49
CA GLN A 342 -5.33 18.72 -2.26
C GLN A 342 -6.40 17.75 -1.73
N ARG A 343 -7.68 18.12 -1.81
CA ARG A 343 -8.81 17.25 -1.43
C ARG A 343 -8.88 16.02 -2.33
N ALA A 344 -8.82 16.20 -3.64
CA ALA A 344 -8.78 15.08 -4.60
C ALA A 344 -7.60 14.14 -4.33
N LYS A 345 -6.41 14.69 -4.05
CA LYS A 345 -5.24 13.90 -3.68
C LYS A 345 -5.42 13.17 -2.35
N SER A 346 -6.10 13.78 -1.37
CA SER A 346 -6.44 13.12 -0.11
C SER A 346 -7.41 11.94 -0.35
N ASP A 347 -8.44 12.14 -1.19
CA ASP A 347 -9.38 11.08 -1.54
C ASP A 347 -8.71 9.90 -2.26
N GLU A 348 -7.74 10.18 -3.15
CA GLU A 348 -6.90 9.16 -3.80
C GLU A 348 -6.07 8.37 -2.79
N LEU A 349 -5.38 9.06 -1.86
CA LEU A 349 -4.58 8.42 -0.80
C LEU A 349 -5.45 7.60 0.14
N PHE A 350 -6.64 8.11 0.50
CA PHE A 350 -7.58 7.38 1.34
C PHE A 350 -8.10 6.11 0.65
N SER A 351 -8.36 6.17 -0.66
CA SER A 351 -8.76 5.01 -1.46
C SER A 351 -7.62 3.98 -1.54
N SER A 352 -6.39 4.42 -1.80
CA SER A 352 -5.18 3.57 -1.78
C SER A 352 -4.99 2.88 -0.42
N SER A 353 -5.16 3.62 0.68
CA SER A 353 -5.09 3.07 2.04
C SER A 353 -6.10 1.94 2.26
N GLN A 354 -7.35 2.11 1.82
CA GLN A 354 -8.36 1.05 1.92
C GLN A 354 -8.03 -0.20 1.09
N GLU A 355 -7.45 -0.03 -0.09
CA GLU A 355 -6.99 -1.16 -0.92
C GLU A 355 -5.86 -1.93 -0.22
N HIS A 356 -4.85 -1.22 0.28
CA HIS A 356 -3.77 -1.82 1.06
C HIS A 356 -4.29 -2.52 2.33
N ALA A 357 -5.26 -1.93 3.03
CA ALA A 357 -5.86 -2.54 4.21
C ALA A 357 -6.62 -3.84 3.88
N LYS A 358 -7.32 -3.89 2.74
CA LYS A 358 -7.99 -5.12 2.27
C LYS A 358 -6.98 -6.21 1.93
N GLU A 359 -5.92 -5.89 1.20
CA GLU A 359 -4.85 -6.84 0.87
C GLU A 359 -4.19 -7.42 2.13
N ALA A 360 -3.93 -6.57 3.13
CA ALA A 360 -3.43 -7.02 4.43
C ALA A 360 -4.37 -8.03 5.10
N ILE A 361 -5.68 -7.73 5.14
CA ILE A 361 -6.70 -8.62 5.72
C ILE A 361 -6.74 -9.97 4.99
N ASP A 362 -6.69 -9.95 3.66
CA ASP A 362 -6.74 -11.18 2.87
C ASP A 362 -5.47 -12.02 3.06
N LEU A 363 -4.28 -11.41 3.13
CA LEU A 363 -3.04 -12.11 3.48
C LEU A 363 -3.08 -12.70 4.90
N ARG A 364 -3.65 -11.99 5.89
CA ARG A 364 -3.86 -12.52 7.24
C ARG A 364 -4.82 -13.69 7.26
N ARG A 365 -5.89 -13.64 6.46
CA ARG A 365 -6.84 -14.75 6.30
C ARG A 365 -6.12 -15.97 5.71
N LYS A 366 -5.38 -15.79 4.62
CA LYS A 366 -4.56 -16.86 4.03
C LYS A 366 -3.53 -17.40 5.01
N ALA A 367 -2.89 -16.56 5.81
CA ALA A 367 -1.95 -17.00 6.85
C ALA A 367 -2.60 -17.87 7.93
N LYS A 368 -3.93 -17.77 8.14
CA LYS A 368 -4.68 -18.69 9.01
C LYS A 368 -5.04 -19.99 8.29
N GLN A 369 -5.33 -19.92 6.98
CA GLN A 369 -5.64 -21.09 6.14
C GLN A 369 -4.48 -22.09 6.04
N THR A 370 -3.23 -21.67 6.30
CA THR A 370 -2.11 -22.64 6.38
C THR A 370 -2.32 -23.68 7.49
N ASP A 371 -3.01 -23.32 8.58
CA ASP A 371 -3.32 -24.25 9.67
C ASP A 371 -4.47 -25.21 9.26
N GLU A 372 -5.35 -24.78 8.34
CA GLU A 372 -6.42 -25.63 7.76
C GLU A 372 -5.81 -26.74 6.90
N VAL A 373 -4.79 -26.45 6.09
CA VAL A 373 -4.05 -27.45 5.30
C VAL A 373 -3.43 -28.53 6.20
N LEU A 374 -2.77 -28.13 7.30
CA LEU A 374 -2.22 -29.09 8.27
C LEU A 374 -3.33 -29.88 8.99
N SER A 375 -4.45 -29.24 9.29
CA SER A 375 -5.62 -29.90 9.90
C SER A 375 -6.23 -30.94 8.98
N GLU A 376 -6.33 -30.65 7.68
CA GLU A 376 -6.82 -31.59 6.68
C GLU A 376 -5.93 -32.83 6.60
N ILE A 377 -4.61 -32.64 6.54
CA ILE A 377 -3.63 -33.74 6.56
C ILE A 377 -3.80 -34.64 7.77
N VAL A 378 -3.93 -34.05 8.96
CA VAL A 378 -4.08 -34.82 10.20
C VAL A 378 -5.46 -35.46 10.31
N SER A 379 -6.51 -34.86 9.75
CA SER A 379 -7.86 -35.42 9.74
C SER A 379 -7.97 -36.72 8.95
N THR A 380 -7.04 -36.97 8.01
CA THR A 380 -6.97 -38.26 7.29
C THR A 380 -6.59 -39.44 8.20
N LEU A 381 -5.99 -39.17 9.36
CA LEU A 381 -5.72 -40.20 10.36
C LEU A 381 -7.02 -40.63 11.04
N ALA A 382 -7.40 -41.88 10.79
CA ALA A 382 -8.58 -42.47 11.39
C ALA A 382 -8.54 -42.33 12.93
N GLY A 383 -9.56 -41.67 13.48
CA GLY A 383 -9.71 -41.51 14.93
C GLY A 383 -8.82 -40.43 15.56
N CYS A 384 -8.16 -39.56 14.78
CA CYS A 384 -7.39 -38.44 15.33
C CYS A 384 -8.32 -37.35 15.88
N PRO A 385 -8.29 -37.04 17.20
CA PRO A 385 -9.13 -36.00 17.79
C PRO A 385 -8.46 -34.62 17.83
N LEU A 386 -7.32 -34.47 17.13
CA LEU A 386 -6.48 -33.28 17.21
C LEU A 386 -6.75 -32.34 16.04
N THR A 387 -6.75 -31.04 16.34
CA THR A 387 -6.87 -29.95 15.35
C THR A 387 -5.78 -28.92 15.58
N PHE A 388 -5.60 -28.02 14.61
CA PHE A 388 -4.59 -26.96 14.67
C PHE A 388 -5.24 -25.62 14.98
N ILE A 389 -4.68 -24.92 15.96
CA ILE A 389 -5.07 -23.55 16.30
C ILE A 389 -3.79 -22.75 16.45
N GLU A 390 -3.62 -21.75 15.58
CA GLU A 390 -2.49 -20.81 15.60
C GLU A 390 -1.11 -21.49 15.61
N GLY A 391 -0.96 -22.58 14.86
CA GLY A 391 0.28 -23.33 14.75
C GLY A 391 0.57 -24.27 15.94
N ARG A 392 -0.43 -24.51 16.80
CA ARG A 392 -0.35 -25.43 17.94
C ARG A 392 -1.42 -26.49 17.86
N LEU A 393 -1.13 -27.66 18.43
CA LEU A 393 -2.10 -28.75 18.52
C LEU A 393 -3.12 -28.47 19.62
N SER A 394 -4.39 -28.72 19.31
CA SER A 394 -5.49 -28.63 20.26
C SER A 394 -6.35 -29.89 20.21
N ALA A 395 -6.99 -30.20 21.33
CA ALA A 395 -7.96 -31.28 21.44
C ALA A 395 -9.25 -30.74 22.04
N GLN A 396 -10.38 -31.31 21.63
CA GLN A 396 -11.67 -30.96 22.23
C GLN A 396 -11.83 -31.69 23.56
N THR A 397 -11.91 -30.93 24.66
CA THR A 397 -12.14 -31.48 26.01
C THR A 397 -13.50 -31.05 26.54
N LYS A 398 -13.87 -31.53 27.73
CA LYS A 398 -15.07 -31.06 28.46
C LYS A 398 -15.03 -29.56 28.76
N ARG A 399 -13.84 -28.94 28.74
CA ARG A 399 -13.63 -27.49 28.99
C ARG A 399 -13.66 -26.65 27.70
N GLY A 400 -13.88 -27.29 26.55
CA GLY A 400 -13.74 -26.68 25.23
C GLY A 400 -12.39 -27.01 24.58
N PRO A 401 -12.01 -26.26 23.51
CA PRO A 401 -10.72 -26.42 22.86
C PRO A 401 -9.59 -26.18 23.86
N THR A 402 -8.70 -27.16 24.05
CA THR A 402 -7.57 -27.10 24.98
C THR A 402 -6.29 -27.44 24.23
N PHE A 403 -5.19 -26.72 24.49
CA PHE A 403 -3.92 -27.03 23.84
C PHE A 403 -3.41 -28.41 24.29
N TYR A 404 -2.90 -29.19 23.36
CA TYR A 404 -2.43 -30.55 23.62
C TYR A 404 -1.31 -30.59 24.66
N SER A 405 -0.47 -29.55 24.72
CA SER A 405 0.57 -29.39 25.74
C SER A 405 0.03 -29.23 27.17
N GLU A 406 -1.22 -28.80 27.33
CA GLU A 406 -1.88 -28.55 28.63
C GLU A 406 -2.65 -29.77 29.15
N LEU A 407 -2.84 -30.79 28.29
CA LEU A 407 -3.42 -32.06 28.70
C LEU A 407 -2.47 -32.80 29.67
N SER A 408 -3.06 -33.59 30.56
CA SER A 408 -2.30 -34.47 31.43
C SER A 408 -1.53 -35.52 30.61
N MET A 409 -0.46 -36.07 31.19
CA MET A 409 0.32 -37.11 30.51
C MET A 409 -0.54 -38.33 30.11
N GLY A 410 -1.47 -38.75 30.98
CA GLY A 410 -2.39 -39.84 30.68
C GLY A 410 -3.32 -39.53 29.51
N GLU A 411 -3.88 -38.32 29.44
CA GLU A 411 -4.73 -37.88 28.32
C GLU A 411 -3.93 -37.83 27.00
N ARG A 412 -2.69 -37.32 27.04
CA ARG A 412 -1.83 -37.30 25.86
C ARG A 412 -1.52 -38.71 25.35
N TRP A 413 -1.14 -39.62 26.25
CA TRP A 413 -0.89 -41.02 25.90
C TRP A 413 -2.14 -41.70 25.35
N ARG A 414 -3.30 -41.48 25.97
CA ARG A 414 -4.58 -42.02 25.47
C ARG A 414 -4.82 -41.66 24.00
N ILE A 415 -4.66 -40.39 23.65
CA ILE A 415 -4.82 -39.88 22.28
C ILE A 415 -3.73 -40.42 21.35
N ALA A 416 -2.47 -40.40 21.79
CA ALA A 416 -1.35 -40.86 20.98
C ALA A 416 -1.45 -42.36 20.65
N LEU A 417 -1.95 -43.17 21.59
CA LEU A 417 -2.18 -44.59 21.37
C LEU A 417 -3.36 -44.86 20.44
N ASP A 418 -4.45 -44.08 20.50
CA ASP A 418 -5.53 -44.16 19.51
C ASP A 418 -5.00 -44.03 18.09
N ILE A 419 -4.22 -42.96 17.88
CA ILE A 419 -3.64 -42.62 16.58
C ILE A 419 -2.64 -43.71 16.16
N ALA A 420 -1.80 -44.18 17.08
CA ALA A 420 -0.79 -45.20 16.80
C ALA A 420 -1.41 -46.55 16.42
N ILE A 421 -2.47 -47.00 17.12
CA ILE A 421 -3.17 -48.25 16.80
C ILE A 421 -3.80 -48.16 15.42
N ALA A 422 -4.42 -47.02 15.10
CA ALA A 422 -5.01 -46.79 13.78
C ALA A 422 -3.94 -46.74 12.66
N ALA A 423 -2.81 -46.07 12.90
CA ALA A 423 -1.74 -45.90 11.93
C ALA A 423 -0.93 -47.20 11.66
N VAL A 424 -0.76 -48.04 12.68
CA VAL A 424 -0.06 -49.33 12.57
C VAL A 424 -0.83 -50.33 11.71
N GLY A 425 -2.16 -50.36 11.83
CA GLY A 425 -3.01 -51.25 11.04
C GLY A 425 -2.96 -52.73 11.46
N LYS A 426 -3.70 -53.56 10.73
CA LYS A 426 -4.00 -54.94 11.11
C LYS A 426 -2.74 -55.82 11.14
N GLY A 427 -2.50 -56.48 12.27
CA GLY A 427 -1.37 -57.40 12.44
C GLY A 427 -0.07 -56.72 12.80
N GLY A 428 -0.11 -55.42 13.12
CA GLY A 428 1.09 -54.70 13.50
C GLY A 428 1.44 -54.79 14.98
N LEU A 429 2.70 -54.44 15.27
CA LEU A 429 3.33 -54.49 16.58
C LEU A 429 3.76 -53.08 17.01
N LEU A 430 3.18 -52.57 18.09
CA LEU A 430 3.52 -51.29 18.71
C LEU A 430 4.27 -51.56 20.02
N VAL A 431 5.44 -50.97 20.20
CA VAL A 431 6.15 -51.02 21.49
C VAL A 431 6.08 -49.63 22.11
N ILE A 432 5.60 -49.55 23.36
CA ILE A 432 5.43 -48.28 24.07
C ILE A 432 6.24 -48.29 25.38
N PRO A 433 6.69 -47.12 25.88
CA PRO A 433 7.38 -47.04 27.16
C PRO A 433 6.51 -47.54 28.33
N GLN A 434 7.17 -47.99 29.40
CA GLN A 434 6.48 -48.43 30.62
C GLN A 434 5.60 -47.31 31.20
N GLU A 435 6.15 -46.09 31.23
CA GLU A 435 5.52 -44.88 31.76
C GLU A 435 4.24 -44.53 31.00
N ALA A 436 4.16 -44.89 29.71
CA ALA A 436 2.98 -44.69 28.89
C ALA A 436 1.81 -45.55 29.37
N TRP A 437 2.07 -46.81 29.72
CA TRP A 437 1.04 -47.73 30.19
C TRP A 437 0.67 -47.48 31.65
N GLU A 438 1.68 -47.28 32.50
CA GLU A 438 1.47 -47.02 33.93
C GLU A 438 0.75 -45.69 34.17
N GLY A 439 0.93 -44.69 33.29
CA GLY A 439 0.27 -43.39 33.34
C GLY A 439 -1.22 -43.39 32.94
N LEU A 440 -1.76 -44.49 32.42
CA LEU A 440 -3.18 -44.63 32.12
C LEU A 440 -3.96 -45.14 33.33
N ASP A 441 -5.15 -44.59 33.56
CA ASP A 441 -6.12 -45.11 34.52
C ASP A 441 -6.80 -46.39 34.02
N PRO A 442 -7.36 -47.23 34.92
CA PRO A 442 -7.89 -48.54 34.54
C PRO A 442 -8.91 -48.54 33.39
N PRO A 443 -9.88 -47.61 33.32
CA PRO A 443 -10.82 -47.55 32.20
C PRO A 443 -10.13 -47.30 30.85
N ASN A 444 -9.11 -46.44 30.81
CA ASN A 444 -8.37 -46.16 29.59
C ASN A 444 -7.47 -47.34 29.19
N ARG A 445 -6.87 -48.06 30.14
CA ARG A 445 -6.13 -49.30 29.86
C ARG A 445 -7.04 -50.35 29.21
N GLU A 446 -8.24 -50.54 29.76
CA GLU A 446 -9.24 -51.44 29.21
C GLU A 446 -9.68 -51.03 27.80
N ALA A 447 -9.97 -49.74 27.59
CA ALA A 447 -10.34 -49.21 26.28
C ALA A 447 -9.24 -49.44 25.23
N ILE A 448 -7.97 -49.16 25.57
CA ILE A 448 -6.83 -49.41 24.69
C ILE A 448 -6.67 -50.90 24.38
N ALA A 449 -6.81 -51.78 25.37
CA ALA A 449 -6.72 -53.22 25.16
C ALA A 449 -7.82 -53.73 24.22
N GLN A 450 -9.06 -53.28 24.42
CA GLN A 450 -10.19 -53.60 23.56
C GLN A 450 -10.00 -53.09 22.13
N GLN A 451 -9.48 -51.86 21.97
CA GLN A 451 -9.21 -51.26 20.67
C GLN A 451 -8.08 -51.97 19.94
N ALA A 452 -6.96 -52.27 20.60
CA ALA A 452 -5.85 -53.02 20.05
C ALA A 452 -6.31 -54.41 19.56
N LYS A 453 -7.14 -55.09 20.35
CA LYS A 453 -7.75 -56.37 19.96
C LYS A 453 -8.69 -56.24 18.76
N SER A 454 -9.52 -55.21 18.74
CA SER A 454 -10.45 -54.93 17.63
C SER A 454 -9.70 -54.64 16.32
N ALA A 455 -8.60 -53.88 16.40
CA ALA A 455 -7.72 -53.57 15.28
C ALA A 455 -6.76 -54.73 14.92
N ARG A 456 -6.68 -55.78 15.75
CA ARG A 456 -5.68 -56.86 15.67
C ARG A 456 -4.24 -56.34 15.70
N VAL A 457 -4.00 -55.32 16.51
CA VAL A 457 -2.70 -54.73 16.81
C VAL A 457 -2.22 -55.31 18.14
N VAL A 458 -0.93 -55.63 18.22
CA VAL A 458 -0.29 -56.03 19.48
C VAL A 458 0.48 -54.86 20.05
N ILE A 459 0.12 -54.44 21.28
CA ILE A 459 0.88 -53.44 22.03
C ILE A 459 1.76 -54.17 23.03
N LEU A 460 3.07 -53.96 22.97
CA LEU A 460 4.03 -54.46 23.93
C LEU A 460 4.44 -53.32 24.87
N THR A 461 4.25 -53.53 26.17
CA THR A 461 4.61 -52.58 27.22
C THR A 461 5.10 -53.31 28.47
N ALA A 462 5.30 -52.59 29.57
CA ALA A 462 5.75 -53.11 30.84
C ALA A 462 4.96 -52.51 32.02
N GLU A 463 4.98 -53.20 33.15
CA GLU A 463 4.43 -52.74 34.43
C GLU A 463 5.24 -53.32 35.59
N CYS A 464 5.35 -52.56 36.68
CA CYS A 464 5.99 -53.04 37.90
C CYS A 464 5.12 -54.09 38.61
N ALA A 465 5.72 -55.23 38.92
CA ALA A 465 5.08 -56.28 39.71
C ALA A 465 6.06 -56.88 40.71
N ASP A 466 5.54 -57.51 41.77
CA ASP A 466 6.35 -58.27 42.73
C ASP A 466 6.63 -59.71 42.24
N SER A 467 7.10 -59.82 41.00
CA SER A 467 7.40 -61.09 40.33
C SER A 467 8.74 -61.02 39.58
N GLU A 468 9.24 -62.19 39.16
CA GLU A 468 10.29 -62.26 38.14
C GLU A 468 9.78 -61.77 36.78
N LEU A 469 10.70 -61.46 35.86
CA LEU A 469 10.34 -60.96 34.54
C LEU A 469 9.49 -61.99 33.77
N ALA A 470 8.22 -61.65 33.53
CA ALA A 470 7.28 -62.46 32.78
C ALA A 470 6.49 -61.60 31.78
N ALA A 471 5.82 -62.24 30.82
CA ALA A 471 4.96 -61.58 29.86
C ALA A 471 3.51 -62.05 30.06
N GLU A 472 2.60 -61.12 30.30
CA GLU A 472 1.19 -61.37 30.55
C GLU A 472 0.33 -60.67 29.49
N MET A 473 -0.79 -61.27 29.10
CA MET A 473 -1.75 -60.64 28.19
C MET A 473 -2.86 -59.98 28.99
N VAL A 474 -3.20 -58.75 28.64
CA VAL A 474 -4.26 -57.95 29.25
C VAL A 474 -5.37 -57.68 28.25
#